data_AF-A0A9W8NBG8-F1
#
_entry.id   AF-A0A9W8NBG8-F1
#
_cell.length_a   1.000
_cell.length_b   1.000
_cell.length_c   1.000
_cell.angle_alpha   90.00
_cell.angle_beta   90.00
_cell.angle_gamma   90.00
#
_symmetry.space_group_name_H-M   'P 1'
#
loop_
_entity.id
_entity.type
_entity.pdbx_description
1 polymer ?
#
loop_
_entity_poly.entity_id
_entity_poly.type
_entity_poly.pdbx_seq_one_letter_code
_entity_poly.pdbx_strand_id
1 'polypeptide(L)'
;MIVGKINADQMIPPMTITKIEPLIMPIFTLTATNSVGQTVSTNVSSNEAAFVNGIFSKEVVLSKFNQATIAQANITAALEAGSVPFVLPGVNILIFPIGLVVSGFWLLVGIGAYGFGTYERYNYRETYRRRKAMSGGKAYATRI
;
A
#
# COMPACT_ATOMS: atom_id res chain seq x y z
N MET A 1 9.96 27.57 -27.20
CA MET A 1 10.75 26.49 -26.57
C MET A 1 11.82 27.15 -25.72
N ILE A 2 11.81 26.94 -24.41
CA ILE A 2 12.77 27.55 -23.48
C ILE A 2 13.83 26.49 -23.18
N VAL A 3 15.09 26.82 -23.43
CA VAL A 3 16.25 25.97 -23.10
C VAL A 3 17.00 26.63 -21.95
N GLY A 4 16.87 26.06 -20.75
CA GLY A 4 17.64 26.46 -19.59
C GLY A 4 19.04 25.85 -19.65
N LYS A 5 20.09 26.64 -19.38
CA LYS A 5 21.46 26.15 -19.20
C LYS A 5 21.74 26.01 -17.70
N ILE A 6 22.21 24.85 -17.27
CA ILE A 6 22.68 24.64 -15.89
C ILE A 6 24.01 25.39 -15.73
N ASN A 7 24.18 26.11 -14.62
CA ASN A 7 25.45 26.75 -14.31
C ASN A 7 26.52 25.68 -14.00
N ALA A 8 27.50 25.52 -14.89
CA ALA A 8 28.54 24.49 -14.80
C ALA A 8 29.41 24.63 -13.54
N ASP A 9 29.52 25.84 -12.98
CA ASP A 9 30.29 26.09 -11.76
C ASP A 9 29.64 25.47 -10.52
N GLN A 10 28.34 25.16 -10.60
CA GLN A 10 27.58 24.52 -9.52
C GLN A 10 27.57 22.98 -9.65
N MET A 11 28.15 22.42 -10.71
CA MET A 11 28.23 20.99 -10.99
C MET A 11 29.53 20.38 -10.43
N ILE A 12 29.76 20.52 -9.12
CA ILE A 12 30.98 20.01 -8.45
C ILE A 12 30.78 18.54 -8.01
N PRO A 13 31.64 17.59 -8.41
CA PRO A 13 31.57 16.20 -7.96
C PRO A 13 31.79 16.05 -6.45
N PRO A 14 31.17 15.06 -5.78
CA PRO A 14 30.18 14.11 -6.30
C PRO A 14 28.78 14.72 -6.38
N MET A 15 28.16 14.63 -7.57
CA MET A 15 26.80 15.06 -7.83
C MET A 15 25.82 13.95 -7.47
N THR A 16 25.28 14.01 -6.25
CA THR A 16 24.16 13.16 -5.82
C THR A 16 22.83 13.74 -6.29
N ILE A 17 21.79 12.91 -6.40
CA ILE A 17 20.44 13.32 -6.85
C ILE A 17 19.95 14.57 -6.09
N THR A 18 20.17 14.63 -4.78
CA THR A 18 19.80 15.76 -3.90
C THR A 18 20.48 17.09 -4.28
N LYS A 19 21.68 17.06 -4.86
CA LYS A 19 22.41 18.27 -5.28
C LYS A 19 22.03 18.73 -6.68
N ILE A 20 21.62 17.80 -7.54
CA ILE A 20 21.23 18.08 -8.93
C ILE A 20 19.79 18.63 -9.00
N GLU A 21 18.89 18.10 -8.18
CA GLU A 21 17.48 18.49 -8.16
C GLU A 21 17.22 20.01 -8.10
N PRO A 22 17.83 20.78 -7.17
CA PRO A 22 17.61 22.23 -7.12
C PRO A 22 18.17 23.00 -8.33
N LEU A 23 19.16 22.43 -9.04
CA LEU A 23 19.75 23.07 -10.23
C LEU A 23 18.89 22.90 -11.49
N ILE A 24 18.01 21.90 -11.50
CA ILE A 24 17.16 21.56 -12.65
C ILE A 24 15.76 22.14 -12.48
N MET A 25 15.30 22.43 -11.26
CA MET A 25 13.98 22.98 -11.04
C MET A 25 13.89 24.46 -11.48
N PRO A 26 13.12 24.78 -12.54
CA PRO A 26 12.92 26.16 -12.93
C PRO A 26 12.02 26.90 -11.94
N ILE A 27 12.37 28.14 -11.64
CA ILE A 27 11.49 29.09 -10.94
C ILE A 27 10.88 30.00 -12.00
N PHE A 28 9.56 30.01 -12.12
CA PHE A 28 8.84 30.86 -13.07
C PHE A 28 8.34 32.12 -12.36
N THR A 29 8.78 33.30 -12.76
CA THR A 29 8.20 34.54 -12.25
C THR A 29 7.07 34.98 -13.19
N LEU A 30 5.82 34.86 -12.73
CA LEU A 30 4.65 35.42 -13.41
C LEU A 30 4.52 36.89 -13.02
N THR A 31 4.46 37.79 -13.98
CA THR A 31 4.19 39.21 -13.76
C THR A 31 2.83 39.58 -14.33
N ALA A 32 2.02 40.27 -13.54
CA ALA A 32 0.70 40.74 -13.93
C ALA A 32 0.46 42.15 -13.38
N THR A 33 -0.31 42.98 -14.08
CA THR A 33 -0.70 44.31 -13.61
C THR A 33 -2.02 44.22 -12.86
N ASN A 34 -2.06 44.76 -11.63
CA ASN A 34 -3.31 44.81 -10.87
C ASN A 34 -4.25 45.90 -11.42
N SER A 35 -5.50 45.93 -10.94
CA SER A 35 -6.52 46.93 -11.33
C SER A 35 -6.15 48.38 -10.97
N VAL A 36 -5.08 48.58 -10.21
CA VAL A 36 -4.52 49.88 -9.78
C VAL A 36 -3.27 50.23 -10.60
N GLY A 37 -2.91 49.44 -11.61
CA GLY A 37 -1.79 49.69 -12.53
C GLY A 37 -0.40 49.32 -11.98
N GLN A 38 -0.32 48.64 -10.84
CA GLN A 38 0.95 48.19 -10.27
C GLN A 38 1.33 46.81 -10.82
N THR A 39 2.59 46.66 -11.23
CA THR A 39 3.16 45.38 -11.65
C THR A 39 3.41 44.50 -10.43
N VAL A 40 2.71 43.38 -10.35
CA VAL A 40 2.85 42.36 -9.31
C VAL A 40 3.57 41.16 -9.92
N SER A 41 4.63 40.69 -9.26
CA SER A 41 5.38 39.50 -9.66
C SER A 41 5.22 38.38 -8.63
N THR A 42 5.01 37.14 -9.09
CA THR A 42 4.89 35.95 -8.24
C THR A 42 5.79 34.85 -8.77
N ASN A 43 6.57 34.23 -7.88
CA ASN A 43 7.40 33.08 -8.23
C ASN A 43 6.58 31.79 -8.09
N VAL A 44 6.49 31.02 -9.17
CA VAL A 44 5.85 29.72 -9.27
C VAL A 44 6.97 28.70 -9.51
N SER A 45 7.24 27.87 -8.52
CA SER A 45 8.11 26.70 -8.70
C SER A 45 7.24 25.45 -8.72
N SER A 46 7.65 24.40 -9.44
CA SER A 46 6.89 23.14 -9.51
C SER A 46 6.77 22.42 -8.15
N ASN A 47 7.54 22.83 -7.14
CA ASN A 47 7.52 22.22 -5.81
C ASN A 47 6.69 23.02 -4.79
N GLU A 48 6.56 24.33 -5.00
CA GLU A 48 5.84 25.25 -4.12
C GLU A 48 5.20 26.37 -4.95
N ALA A 49 3.86 26.32 -5.07
CA ALA A 49 3.09 27.48 -5.51
C ALA A 49 2.71 28.28 -4.25
N ALA A 50 3.52 29.29 -3.93
CA ALA A 50 3.21 30.23 -2.87
C ALA A 50 2.59 31.49 -3.48
N PHE A 51 1.27 31.63 -3.37
CA PHE A 51 0.59 32.86 -3.76
C PHE A 51 0.89 33.92 -2.69
N VAL A 52 1.62 34.97 -3.04
CA VAL A 52 2.03 36.01 -2.08
C VAL A 52 0.92 37.06 -1.85
N ASN A 53 -0.06 37.19 -2.76
CA ASN A 53 -1.16 38.14 -2.64
C ASN A 53 -2.43 37.63 -3.37
N GLY A 54 -3.62 38.04 -2.91
CA GLY A 54 -4.94 37.66 -3.46
C GLY A 54 -5.70 36.61 -2.64
N ILE A 55 -6.88 36.19 -3.12
CA ILE A 55 -7.74 35.19 -2.42
C ILE A 55 -7.06 33.83 -2.21
N PHE A 56 -6.04 33.53 -3.01
CA PHE A 56 -5.23 32.32 -2.93
C PHE A 56 -3.99 32.48 -2.04
N SER A 57 -3.73 33.67 -1.46
CA SER A 57 -2.53 33.90 -0.62
C SER A 57 -2.51 33.15 0.70
N LYS A 58 -3.64 32.52 1.04
CA LYS A 58 -3.79 31.64 2.20
C LYS A 58 -3.60 30.17 1.84
N GLU A 59 -3.49 29.85 0.55
CA GLU A 59 -3.49 28.49 0.03
C GLU A 59 -2.08 28.14 -0.42
N VAL A 60 -1.33 27.48 0.46
CA VAL A 60 -0.04 26.90 0.11
C VAL A 60 -0.30 25.58 -0.58
N VAL A 61 -0.27 25.58 -1.91
CA VAL A 61 -0.41 24.36 -2.70
C VAL A 61 0.94 23.63 -2.68
N LEU A 62 1.13 22.84 -1.63
CA LEU A 62 2.29 21.96 -1.49
C LEU A 62 2.19 20.81 -2.51
N SER A 63 3.32 20.45 -3.12
CA SER A 63 3.41 19.21 -3.90
C SER A 63 3.06 18.00 -3.04
N LYS A 64 2.54 16.91 -3.64
CA LYS A 64 2.26 15.67 -2.90
C LYS A 64 3.47 15.14 -2.13
N PHE A 65 4.67 15.40 -2.66
CA PHE A 65 5.93 15.06 -2.01
C PHE A 65 6.16 15.91 -0.76
N ASN A 66 6.06 17.23 -0.85
CA ASN A 66 6.24 18.11 0.32
C ASN A 66 5.16 17.88 1.39
N GLN A 67 3.91 17.58 0.99
CA GLN A 67 2.86 17.19 1.93
C GLN A 67 3.23 15.90 2.68
N ALA A 68 3.75 14.90 1.99
CA ALA A 68 4.18 13.64 2.61
C ALA A 68 5.37 13.84 3.56
N THR A 69 6.35 14.67 3.17
CA THR A 69 7.51 15.00 4.00
C THR A 69 7.11 15.73 5.28
N ILE A 70 6.22 16.71 5.19
CA ILE A 70 5.69 17.43 6.36
C ILE A 70 4.89 16.48 7.26
N ALA A 71 4.06 15.60 6.69
CA ALA A 71 3.31 14.62 7.46
C ALA A 71 4.25 13.66 8.23
N GLN A 72 5.32 13.19 7.60
CA GLN A 72 6.33 12.37 8.25
C GLN A 72 7.03 13.12 9.38
N ALA A 73 7.46 14.37 9.14
CA ALA A 73 8.10 15.20 10.16
C ALA A 73 7.19 15.46 11.36
N ASN A 74 5.90 15.73 11.11
CA ASN A 74 4.91 15.93 12.16
C ASN A 74 4.70 14.67 13.00
N ILE A 75 4.63 13.49 12.37
CA ILE A 75 4.51 12.22 13.10
C ILE A 75 5.75 11.95 13.95
N THR A 76 6.95 12.22 13.42
CA THR A 76 8.21 12.06 14.18
C THR A 76 8.27 13.03 15.36
N ALA A 77 7.93 14.31 15.16
CA ALA A 77 7.88 15.29 16.23
C ALA A 77 6.82 14.95 17.30
N ALA A 78 5.66 14.43 16.88
CA ALA A 78 4.60 13.99 17.78
C ALA A 78 5.00 12.75 18.59
N LEU A 79 5.82 11.86 18.02
CA LEU A 79 6.44 10.72 18.69
C LEU A 79 7.49 11.16 19.72
N GLU A 80 8.36 12.10 19.36
CA GLU A 80 9.35 12.69 20.28
C GLU A 80 8.70 13.43 21.46
N ALA A 81 7.60 14.14 21.19
CA ALA A 81 6.80 14.81 22.22
C ALA A 81 5.97 13.85 23.09
N GLY A 82 6.00 12.53 22.81
CA GLY A 82 5.23 11.52 23.54
C GLY A 82 3.71 11.60 23.34
N SER A 83 3.25 12.41 22.38
CA SER A 83 1.83 12.61 22.09
C SER A 83 1.22 11.49 21.22
N VAL A 84 2.07 10.69 20.58
CA VAL A 84 1.70 9.54 19.76
C VAL A 84 2.39 8.28 20.30
N PRO A 85 1.65 7.18 20.55
CA PRO A 85 2.25 5.94 21.00
C PRO A 85 3.07 5.29 19.88
N PHE A 86 4.28 4.82 20.22
CA PHE A 86 5.06 3.97 19.31
C PHE A 86 4.34 2.63 19.11
N VAL A 87 3.86 2.38 17.90
CA VAL A 87 3.27 1.09 17.53
C VAL A 87 4.37 0.20 16.96
N LEU A 88 4.71 -0.88 17.67
CA LEU A 88 5.64 -1.88 17.14
C LEU A 88 5.02 -2.56 15.89
N PRO A 89 5.68 -2.49 14.72
CA PRO A 89 5.23 -3.23 13.55
C PRO A 89 5.28 -4.75 13.81
N GLY A 90 4.23 -5.48 13.42
CA GLY A 90 4.19 -6.95 13.51
C GLY A 90 3.61 -7.54 14.80
N VAL A 91 3.11 -6.73 15.73
CA VAL A 91 2.44 -7.24 16.96
C VAL A 91 0.94 -7.44 16.74
N ASN A 92 0.37 -6.75 15.76
CA ASN A 92 -1.01 -6.92 15.34
C ASN A 92 -1.10 -7.92 14.18
N ILE A 93 -1.98 -8.91 14.28
CA ILE A 93 -2.32 -9.78 13.15
C ILE A 93 -3.33 -9.01 12.28
N LEU A 94 -2.84 -8.29 11.25
CA LEU A 94 -3.70 -7.55 10.31
C LEU A 94 -4.58 -8.46 9.41
N ILE A 95 -4.37 -9.78 9.47
CA ILE A 95 -5.22 -10.80 8.84
C ILE A 95 -6.56 -10.98 9.56
N PHE A 96 -6.70 -10.44 10.77
CA PHE A 96 -7.94 -10.50 11.53
C PHE A 96 -8.77 -9.21 11.32
N PRO A 97 -10.08 -9.30 11.03
CA PRO A 97 -10.93 -10.50 11.04
C PRO A 97 -11.11 -11.20 9.67
N ILE A 98 -10.87 -10.51 8.56
CA ILE A 98 -11.31 -10.96 7.22
C ILE A 98 -10.58 -12.22 6.76
N GLY A 99 -9.26 -12.28 6.92
CA GLY A 99 -8.48 -13.44 6.49
C GLY A 99 -8.78 -14.69 7.32
N LEU A 100 -9.04 -14.55 8.63
CA LEU A 100 -9.46 -15.68 9.46
C LEU A 100 -10.83 -16.23 9.03
N VAL A 101 -11.78 -15.36 8.70
CA VAL A 101 -13.10 -15.77 8.22
C VAL A 101 -13.00 -16.54 6.90
N VAL A 102 -12.25 -16.02 5.93
CA VAL A 102 -12.10 -16.65 4.60
C VAL A 102 -11.36 -17.98 4.72
N SER A 103 -10.22 -18.02 5.42
CA SER A 103 -9.46 -19.26 5.59
C SER A 103 -10.24 -20.30 6.41
N GLY A 104 -10.97 -19.88 7.45
CA GLY A 104 -11.82 -20.76 8.26
C GLY A 104 -12.97 -21.36 7.44
N PHE A 105 -13.63 -20.56 6.60
CA PHE A 105 -14.66 -21.05 5.69
C PHE A 105 -14.13 -22.14 4.76
N TRP A 106 -12.99 -21.89 4.09
CA TRP A 106 -12.39 -22.87 3.19
C TRP A 106 -11.88 -24.13 3.89
N LEU A 107 -11.37 -23.99 5.11
CA LEU A 107 -10.99 -25.14 5.94
C LEU A 107 -12.21 -26.04 6.22
N LEU A 108 -13.35 -25.46 6.62
CA LEU A 108 -14.57 -26.21 6.89
C LEU A 108 -15.10 -26.92 5.63
N VAL A 109 -15.10 -26.23 4.49
CA VAL A 109 -15.48 -26.84 3.20
C VAL A 109 -14.54 -27.99 2.85
N GLY A 110 -13.23 -27.81 3.03
CA GLY A 110 -12.23 -28.86 2.77
C GLY A 110 -12.43 -30.09 3.64
N ILE A 111 -12.60 -29.90 4.95
CA ILE A 111 -12.89 -31.01 5.89
C ILE A 111 -14.19 -31.72 5.50
N GLY A 112 -15.24 -30.97 5.14
CA GLY A 112 -16.51 -31.53 4.69
C GLY A 112 -16.35 -32.40 3.44
N ALA A 113 -15.66 -31.90 2.41
CA ALA A 113 -15.43 -32.65 1.17
C ALA A 113 -14.61 -33.92 1.40
N TYR A 114 -13.51 -33.84 2.17
CA TYR A 114 -12.68 -35.00 2.50
C TYR A 114 -13.41 -36.02 3.38
N GLY A 115 -14.15 -35.55 4.39
CA GLY A 115 -14.94 -36.39 5.28
C GLY A 115 -16.04 -37.14 4.53
N PHE A 116 -16.78 -36.44 3.68
CA PHE A 116 -17.83 -37.03 2.86
C PHE A 116 -17.27 -38.07 1.89
N GLY A 117 -16.22 -37.75 1.14
CA GLY A 117 -15.58 -38.70 0.23
C GLY A 117 -15.02 -39.94 0.94
N THR A 118 -14.50 -39.77 2.15
CA THR A 118 -14.03 -40.89 2.98
C THR A 118 -15.19 -41.78 3.44
N TYR A 119 -16.29 -41.16 3.86
CA TYR A 119 -17.49 -41.86 4.30
C TYR A 119 -18.11 -42.71 3.17
N GLU A 120 -18.25 -42.14 1.96
CA GLU A 120 -18.77 -42.88 0.80
C GLU A 120 -17.89 -44.08 0.44
N ARG A 121 -16.57 -43.94 0.47
CA ARG A 121 -15.64 -45.05 0.22
C ARG A 121 -15.81 -46.17 1.24
N TYR A 122 -16.00 -45.83 2.52
CA TYR A 122 -16.27 -46.81 3.56
C TYR A 122 -17.60 -47.55 3.30
N ASN A 123 -18.67 -46.81 3.01
CA ASN A 123 -19.98 -47.40 2.70
C ASN A 123 -19.95 -48.27 1.44
N TYR A 124 -19.23 -47.86 0.40
CA TYR A 124 -19.07 -48.66 -0.82
C TYR A 124 -18.36 -49.99 -0.53
N ARG A 125 -17.27 -49.96 0.25
CA ARG A 125 -16.56 -51.19 0.68
C ARG A 125 -17.49 -52.13 1.44
N GLU A 126 -18.27 -51.59 2.36
CA GLU A 126 -19.15 -52.38 3.21
C GLU A 126 -20.31 -52.99 2.43
N THR A 127 -20.96 -52.20 1.58
CA THR A 127 -22.04 -52.68 0.70
C THR A 127 -21.55 -53.70 -0.32
N TYR A 128 -20.36 -53.51 -0.90
CA TYR A 128 -19.73 -54.49 -1.78
C TYR A 128 -19.44 -55.82 -1.06
N ARG A 129 -18.88 -55.76 0.16
CA ARG A 129 -18.62 -56.94 0.99
C ARG A 129 -19.91 -57.71 1.30
N ARG A 130 -20.99 -56.99 1.66
CA ARG A 130 -22.31 -57.59 1.92
C ARG A 130 -22.90 -58.23 0.67
N ARG A 131 -22.84 -57.56 -0.48
CA ARG A 131 -23.34 -58.12 -1.76
C ARG A 131 -22.56 -59.37 -2.17
N LYS A 132 -21.24 -59.38 -2.03
CA LYS A 132 -20.39 -60.54 -2.34
C LYS A 132 -20.66 -61.73 -1.41
N ALA A 133 -20.93 -61.47 -0.14
CA ALA A 133 -21.32 -62.51 0.82
C ALA A 133 -22.69 -63.12 0.48
N MET A 134 -23.64 -62.31 0.01
CA MET A 134 -24.96 -62.79 -0.41
C MET A 134 -24.96 -63.50 -1.77
N SER A 135 -24.03 -63.20 -2.68
CA SER A 135 -23.93 -63.81 -4.01
C SER A 135 -23.26 -65.20 -4.04
N GLY A 136 -23.18 -65.91 -2.90
CA GLY A 136 -22.85 -67.34 -2.85
C GLY A 136 -21.38 -67.73 -3.07
N GLY A 137 -20.44 -66.77 -3.13
CA GLY A 137 -19.02 -67.09 -3.21
C GLY A 137 -18.51 -67.60 -1.86
N LYS A 138 -18.33 -68.93 -1.72
CA LYS A 138 -17.77 -69.62 -0.54
C LYS A 138 -16.76 -68.72 0.19
N ALA A 139 -17.18 -68.16 1.33
CA ALA A 139 -16.31 -67.41 2.21
C ALA A 139 -15.28 -68.40 2.76
N TYR A 140 -14.08 -68.39 2.17
CA TYR A 140 -12.94 -69.08 2.75
C TYR A 140 -12.76 -68.52 4.16
N ALA A 141 -12.88 -69.42 5.14
CA ALA A 141 -12.67 -69.15 6.55
C ALA A 141 -11.26 -68.57 6.75
N THR A 142 -11.18 -67.28 7.05
CA THR A 142 -9.98 -66.72 7.69
C THR A 142 -10.10 -67.03 9.18
N ARG A 143 -9.36 -68.06 9.62
CA ARG A 143 -9.13 -68.32 11.04
C ARG A 143 -8.34 -67.16 11.65
N ILE A 144 -8.75 -66.85 12.88
CA ILE A 144 -8.13 -66.09 13.99
C ILE A 144 -6.70 -65.62 13.70
#